data_AF-A0A1G9PA44-F1
#
_entry.id   AF-A0A1G9PA44-F1
#
_cell.length_a   1.000
_cell.length_b   1.000
_cell.length_c   1.000
_cell.angle_alpha   90.00
_cell.angle_beta   90.00
_cell.angle_gamma   90.00
#
_symmetry.space_group_name_H-M   'P 1'
#
loop_
_entity.id
_entity.type
_entity.pdbx_description
1 polymer ?
#
loop_
_entity_poly.entity_id
_entity_poly.type
_entity_poly.pdbx_seq_one_letter_code
_entity_poly.pdbx_strand_id
1 'polypeptide(L)'
;MSDTTKYELRGPGIEITYRQGDLSLNGDKPYLQDRHFTGDGQLEESSVGIGRLVTAELVPINRSGSEVILTLLLPNTYLQDGAAGEPATGVAVITETNDSTVRQHYDVRPLSGAVSQVSS
;
A
#
# COMPACT_ATOMS: atom_id res chain seq x y z
N MET A 1 -10.50 16.35 -16.76
CA MET A 1 -10.59 15.88 -15.36
C MET A 1 -9.66 14.67 -15.28
N SER A 2 -8.71 14.63 -14.34
CA SER A 2 -7.88 13.44 -14.18
C SER A 2 -8.69 12.41 -13.41
N ASP A 3 -9.10 11.35 -14.08
CA ASP A 3 -9.72 10.23 -13.37
C ASP A 3 -8.64 9.49 -12.60
N THR A 4 -8.88 9.32 -11.30
CA THR A 4 -7.96 8.63 -10.41
C THR A 4 -8.55 7.27 -10.05
N THR A 5 -7.72 6.25 -9.97
CA THR A 5 -8.14 4.92 -9.52
C THR A 5 -8.09 4.86 -7.99
N LYS A 6 -9.19 4.43 -7.36
CA LYS A 6 -9.27 4.13 -5.93
C LYS A 6 -9.29 2.62 -5.73
N TYR A 7 -8.43 2.12 -4.86
CA TYR A 7 -8.39 0.73 -4.41
C TYR A 7 -8.89 0.65 -2.97
N GLU A 8 -9.75 -0.32 -2.69
CA GLU A 8 -10.22 -0.68 -1.35
C GLU A 8 -10.01 -2.18 -1.18
N LEU A 9 -8.85 -2.56 -0.64
CA LEU A 9 -8.43 -3.95 -0.56
C LEU A 9 -8.26 -4.39 0.89
N ARG A 10 -8.52 -5.66 1.14
CA ARG A 10 -8.37 -6.30 2.45
C ARG A 10 -7.62 -7.61 2.32
N GLY A 11 -6.86 -7.95 3.34
CA GLY A 11 -6.15 -9.21 3.47
C GLY A 11 -6.01 -9.61 4.93
N PRO A 12 -5.25 -10.68 5.22
CA PRO A 12 -5.02 -11.12 6.60
C PRO A 12 -4.48 -9.98 7.49
N GLY A 13 -5.29 -9.50 8.43
CA GLY A 13 -4.91 -8.49 9.42
C GLY A 13 -4.49 -7.12 8.85
N ILE A 14 -4.94 -6.79 7.64
CA ILE A 14 -4.69 -5.49 6.99
C ILE A 14 -5.84 -5.09 6.05
N GLU A 15 -6.24 -3.84 6.11
CA GLU A 15 -7.15 -3.17 5.20
C GLU A 15 -6.47 -1.92 4.66
N ILE A 16 -6.55 -1.69 3.35
CA ILE A 16 -5.96 -0.53 2.69
C ILE A 16 -6.99 0.18 1.83
N THR A 17 -6.93 1.50 1.84
CA THR A 17 -7.57 2.37 0.86
C THR A 17 -6.50 3.21 0.21
N TYR A 18 -6.32 3.07 -1.10
CA TYR A 18 -5.33 3.82 -1.85
C TYR A 18 -5.99 4.62 -2.97
N ARG A 19 -5.63 5.89 -3.07
CA ARG A 19 -5.96 6.79 -4.18
C ARG A 19 -4.69 7.55 -4.48
N GLN A 20 -4.24 7.58 -5.73
CA GLN A 20 -2.96 8.21 -6.13
C GLN A 20 -2.51 9.40 -5.27
N GLY A 21 -1.40 9.24 -4.56
CA GLY A 21 -0.83 10.21 -3.61
C GLY A 21 -1.33 10.12 -2.17
N ASP A 22 -2.27 9.23 -1.89
CA ASP A 22 -2.97 9.05 -0.60
C ASP A 22 -3.15 7.55 -0.30
N LEU A 23 -2.59 7.12 0.82
CA LEU A 23 -2.74 5.76 1.35
C LEU A 23 -3.27 5.83 2.78
N SER A 24 -4.41 5.22 3.01
CA SER A 24 -4.92 4.90 4.34
C SER A 24 -4.81 3.40 4.60
N LEU A 25 -4.37 3.02 5.79
CA LEU A 25 -4.29 1.62 6.18
C LEU A 25 -4.70 1.40 7.63
N ASN A 26 -5.25 0.22 7.89
CA ASN A 26 -5.60 -0.25 9.21
C ASN A 26 -5.24 -1.73 9.33
N GLY A 27 -4.81 -2.21 10.50
CA GLY A 27 -4.42 -3.61 10.67
C GLY A 27 -4.15 -4.00 12.12
N ASP A 28 -3.85 -5.28 12.32
CA ASP A 28 -3.81 -5.88 13.67
C ASP A 28 -2.54 -5.53 14.46
N LYS A 29 -1.45 -5.19 13.76
CA LYS A 29 -0.16 -4.84 14.39
C LYS A 29 -0.11 -3.34 14.71
N PRO A 30 0.55 -2.90 15.80
CA PRO A 30 0.59 -1.49 16.20
C PRO A 30 1.07 -0.51 15.12
N TYR A 31 2.04 -0.93 14.30
CA TYR A 31 2.56 -0.11 13.21
C TYR A 31 1.63 -0.02 11.98
N LEU A 32 0.52 -0.78 11.98
CA LEU A 32 -0.52 -0.77 10.94
C LEU A 32 -1.83 -0.11 11.41
N GLN A 33 -1.96 0.30 12.67
CA GLN A 33 -3.22 0.82 13.18
C GLN A 33 -3.42 2.28 12.78
N ASP A 34 -4.57 2.56 12.16
CA ASP A 34 -5.06 3.91 11.82
C ASP A 34 -4.00 4.82 11.18
N ARG A 35 -3.27 4.30 10.19
CA ARG A 35 -2.19 5.05 9.52
C ARG A 35 -2.71 5.70 8.24
N HIS A 36 -2.19 6.89 7.98
CA HIS A 36 -2.48 7.67 6.78
C HIS A 36 -1.19 8.29 6.27
N PHE A 37 -0.97 8.22 4.96
CA PHE A 37 0.24 8.67 4.29
C PHE A 37 -0.14 9.51 3.07
N THR A 38 0.59 10.60 2.89
CA THR A 38 0.44 11.50 1.75
C THR A 38 1.74 11.63 0.98
N GLY A 39 1.69 12.18 -0.24
CA GLY A 39 2.85 12.39 -1.12
C GLY A 39 3.90 13.42 -0.66
N ASP A 40 4.14 13.57 0.65
CA ASP A 40 5.09 14.49 1.27
C ASP A 40 6.41 13.81 1.71
N GLY A 41 6.74 12.69 1.06
CA GLY A 41 7.96 11.91 1.30
C GLY A 41 7.77 10.69 2.19
N GLN A 42 6.57 10.48 2.74
CA GLN A 42 6.22 9.26 3.47
C GLN A 42 5.57 8.18 2.58
N LEU A 43 5.20 8.57 1.36
CA LEU A 43 4.59 7.72 0.34
C LEU A 43 5.33 7.91 -0.98
N GLU A 44 5.96 6.84 -1.46
CA GLU A 44 6.61 6.80 -2.75
C GLU A 44 5.81 5.94 -3.72
N GLU A 45 5.78 6.34 -4.98
CA GLU A 45 5.04 5.63 -6.02
C GLU A 45 5.91 5.38 -7.24
N SER A 46 5.89 4.15 -7.74
CA SER A 46 6.62 3.78 -8.95
C SER A 46 5.74 2.94 -9.86
N SER A 47 5.69 3.29 -11.15
CA SER A 47 5.01 2.48 -12.16
C SER A 47 5.90 1.31 -12.57
N VAL A 48 5.35 0.11 -12.57
CA VAL A 48 6.00 -1.12 -13.02
C VAL A 48 5.18 -1.77 -14.13
N GLY A 49 5.77 -2.63 -14.95
CA GLY A 49 5.09 -3.17 -16.14
C GLY A 49 3.72 -3.84 -15.88
N ILE A 50 3.51 -4.36 -14.66
CA ILE A 50 2.29 -5.04 -14.24
C ILE A 50 1.35 -4.18 -13.38
N GLY A 51 1.73 -2.97 -13.01
CA GLY A 51 1.01 -2.20 -12.00
C GLY A 51 1.74 -1.00 -11.43
N ARG A 52 1.44 -0.68 -10.18
CA ARG A 52 2.10 0.34 -9.37
C ARG A 52 2.65 -0.29 -8.10
N LEU A 53 3.87 0.10 -7.77
CA LEU A 53 4.44 -0.08 -6.45
C LEU A 53 4.17 1.18 -5.63
N VAL A 54 3.58 1.01 -4.46
CA VAL A 54 3.35 2.09 -3.48
C VAL A 54 4.09 1.72 -2.21
N THR A 55 5.07 2.52 -1.81
CA THR A 55 5.92 2.27 -0.65
C THR A 55 5.63 3.30 0.43
N ALA A 56 5.39 2.85 1.66
CA ALA A 56 5.15 3.70 2.81
C ALA A 56 6.04 3.29 3.99
N GLU A 57 6.60 4.28 4.68
CA GLU A 57 7.38 4.07 5.90
C GLU A 57 6.47 3.92 7.12
N LEU A 58 6.25 2.69 7.60
CA LEU A 58 5.42 2.43 8.77
C LEU A 58 6.14 2.83 10.07
N VAL A 59 7.43 2.52 10.15
CA VAL A 59 8.32 2.94 11.24
C VAL A 59 9.62 3.42 10.61
N PRO A 60 9.98 4.71 10.77
CA PRO A 60 11.19 5.26 10.18
C PRO A 60 12.43 4.65 10.84
N ILE A 61 13.54 4.64 10.10
CA ILE A 61 14.80 4.11 10.61
C ILE A 61 15.24 4.84 11.89
N ASN A 62 15.48 4.06 12.94
CA ASN A 62 15.92 4.59 14.23
C ASN A 62 17.44 4.40 14.43
N ARG A 63 17.96 4.86 15.58
CA ARG A 63 19.40 4.75 15.90
C ARG A 63 19.91 3.30 16.03
N SER A 64 19.01 2.33 16.26
CA SER A 64 19.35 0.90 16.25
C SER A 64 19.27 0.28 14.85
N GLY A 65 19.09 1.09 13.80
CA GLY A 65 18.96 0.62 12.42
C GLY A 65 17.69 -0.19 12.16
N SER A 66 16.67 -0.03 13.01
CA SER A 66 15.40 -0.74 12.86
C SER A 66 14.41 0.11 12.07
N GLU A 67 13.75 -0.51 11.10
CA GLU A 67 12.76 0.13 10.22
C GLU A 67 11.66 -0.87 9.85
N VAL A 68 10.47 -0.35 9.55
CA VAL A 68 9.36 -1.14 9.04
C VAL A 68 8.78 -0.43 7.82
N ILE A 69 8.80 -1.11 6.67
CA ILE A 69 8.36 -0.57 5.39
C ILE A 69 7.19 -1.42 4.88
N LEU A 70 6.16 -0.76 4.37
CA LEU A 70 5.11 -1.38 3.58
C LEU A 70 5.37 -1.13 2.10
N THR A 71 5.31 -2.17 1.29
CA THR A 71 5.24 -2.08 -0.16
C THR A 71 3.96 -2.74 -0.64
N LEU A 72 3.14 -1.98 -1.37
CA LEU A 72 1.96 -2.48 -2.05
C LEU A 72 2.26 -2.67 -3.53
N LEU A 73 1.88 -3.82 -4.08
CA LEU A 73 1.78 -4.03 -5.51
C LEU A 73 0.30 -4.01 -5.91
N LEU A 74 -0.08 -2.97 -6.64
CA LEU A 74 -1.43 -2.76 -7.16
C LEU A 74 -1.41 -2.98 -8.68
N PRO A 75 -2.13 -3.97 -9.23
CA PRO A 75 -2.06 -4.30 -10.64
C PRO A 75 -2.66 -3.18 -11.50
N ASN A 76 -2.25 -3.11 -12.77
CA ASN A 76 -2.91 -2.23 -13.72
C ASN A 76 -4.35 -2.71 -13.97
N THR A 77 -5.32 -1.84 -13.71
CA THR A 77 -6.74 -2.13 -13.95
C THR A 77 -7.24 -1.29 -15.12
N TYR A 78 -7.84 -1.94 -16.13
CA TYR A 78 -8.53 -1.26 -17.21
C TYR A 78 -10.00 -1.12 -16.83
N LEU A 79 -10.36 0.05 -16.30
CA LEU A 79 -11.73 0.35 -15.91
C LEU A 79 -12.46 1.05 -17.03
N GLN A 80 -13.75 0.72 -17.20
CA GLN A 80 -14.64 1.51 -18.04
C GLN A 80 -15.01 2.81 -17.32
N ASP A 81 -15.31 3.85 -18.09
CA ASP A 81 -15.69 5.15 -17.54
C ASP A 81 -16.87 5.03 -16.56
N GLY A 82 -16.62 5.43 -15.30
CA GLY A 82 -17.61 5.36 -14.22
C GLY A 82 -17.72 3.99 -13.55
N ALA A 83 -16.82 3.05 -13.84
CA ALA A 83 -16.79 1.76 -13.16
C ALA A 83 -16.52 1.94 -11.66
N ALA A 84 -17.34 1.26 -10.85
CA ALA A 84 -17.29 1.33 -9.41
C ALA A 84 -17.44 -0.08 -8.83
N GLY A 85 -16.55 -0.44 -7.91
CA GLY A 85 -16.63 -1.71 -7.20
C GLY A 85 -16.13 -2.91 -8.02
N GLU A 86 -15.34 -2.71 -9.06
CA GLU A 86 -14.81 -3.82 -9.87
C GLU A 86 -13.85 -4.68 -9.03
N PRO A 87 -13.87 -6.01 -9.18
CA PRO A 87 -12.98 -6.88 -8.41
C PRO A 87 -11.50 -6.56 -8.68
N ALA A 88 -10.73 -6.42 -7.60
CA ALA A 88 -9.30 -6.20 -7.68
C ALA A 88 -8.55 -7.03 -6.65
N THR A 89 -7.31 -7.36 -7.00
CA THR A 89 -6.35 -8.03 -6.12
C THR A 89 -5.12 -7.16 -5.96
N GLY A 90 -4.37 -7.37 -4.89
CA GLY A 90 -3.07 -6.74 -4.69
C GLY A 90 -2.20 -7.61 -3.79
N VAL A 91 -1.00 -7.12 -3.52
CA VAL A 91 -0.10 -7.75 -2.54
C VAL A 91 0.45 -6.68 -1.62
N ALA A 92 0.40 -6.93 -0.31
CA ALA A 92 1.15 -6.17 0.67
C ALA A 92 2.40 -6.95 1.07
N VAL A 93 3.55 -6.30 1.06
CA VAL A 93 4.82 -6.81 1.58
C VAL A 93 5.25 -5.90 2.72
N ILE A 94 5.30 -6.44 3.93
CA ILE A 94 5.81 -5.74 5.10
C ILE A 94 7.23 -6.25 5.34
N THR A 95 8.19 -5.33 5.28
CA THR A 95 9.60 -5.63 5.56
C THR A 95 9.96 -5.04 6.91
N GLU A 96 10.35 -5.90 7.85
CA GLU A 96 10.89 -5.51 9.15
C GLU A 96 12.40 -5.75 9.15
N THR A 97 13.18 -4.67 9.27
CA THR A 97 14.64 -4.76 9.46
C THR A 97 14.92 -4.51 10.94
N ASN A 98 15.59 -5.47 11.60
CA ASN A 98 15.99 -5.35 13.00
C ASN A 98 17.51 -5.47 13.13
N ASP A 99 18.13 -4.43 13.70
CA ASP A 99 19.57 -4.29 13.90
C ASP A 99 20.39 -4.26 12.58
N SER A 100 21.53 -3.59 12.60
CA SER A 100 22.44 -3.37 11.46
C SER A 100 23.05 -4.66 10.85
N THR A 101 22.65 -5.84 11.34
CA THR A 101 23.19 -7.14 10.96
C THR A 101 22.11 -8.05 10.33
N VAL A 102 21.73 -7.72 9.10
CA VAL A 102 21.27 -8.65 8.03
C VAL A 102 19.93 -9.38 8.24
N ARG A 103 19.29 -9.35 9.42
CA ARG A 103 17.99 -10.02 9.60
C ARG A 103 16.83 -9.16 9.10
N GLN A 104 16.45 -9.41 7.85
CA GLN A 104 15.21 -8.92 7.26
C GLN A 104 14.11 -9.97 7.43
N HIS A 105 12.97 -9.57 7.99
CA HIS A 105 11.76 -10.37 8.02
C HIS A 105 10.77 -9.84 6.99
N TYR A 106 10.22 -10.73 6.18
CA TYR A 106 9.24 -10.40 5.16
C TYR A 106 7.91 -11.08 5.48
N ASP A 107 6.85 -10.29 5.54
CA ASP A 107 5.47 -10.73 5.69
C ASP A 107 4.71 -10.33 4.43
N VAL A 108 4.36 -11.33 3.60
CA VAL A 108 3.66 -11.14 2.32
C VAL A 108 2.22 -11.54 2.47
N ARG A 109 1.30 -10.61 2.20
CA ARG A 109 -0.13 -10.78 2.39
C ARG A 109 -0.88 -10.57 1.08
N PRO A 110 -1.68 -11.55 0.63
CA PRO A 110 -2.58 -11.34 -0.49
C PRO A 110 -3.67 -10.37 -0.09
N LEU A 111 -4.03 -9.46 -1.01
CA LEU A 111 -5.12 -8.51 -0.84
C LEU A 111 -6.19 -8.77 -1.91
N SER A 112 -7.44 -8.59 -1.52
CA SER A 112 -8.61 -8.68 -2.39
C SER A 112 -9.63 -7.63 -2.01
N GLY A 113 -10.38 -7.12 -2.98
CA GLY A 113 -11.43 -6.16 -2.73
C GLY A 113 -11.89 -5.53 -4.02
N ALA A 114 -12.01 -4.21 -4.00
CA ALA A 114 -12.59 -3.45 -5.08
C ALA A 114 -11.65 -2.37 -5.61
N VAL A 115 -11.85 -2.03 -6.88
CA VAL A 115 -11.27 -0.86 -7.53
C VAL A 115 -12.38 -0.04 -8.18
N SER A 116 -12.24 1.28 -8.13
CA SER A 116 -13.21 2.21 -8.71
C SER A 116 -12.50 3.36 -9.41
N GLN A 117 -13.13 3.91 -10.44
CA GLN A 117 -12.76 5.21 -10.99
C GLN A 117 -13.42 6.29 -10.13
N VAL A 118 -12.63 7.24 -9.65
CA VAL A 118 -13.11 8.40 -8.92
C VAL A 118 -12.81 9.66 -9.71
N SER A 119 -13.87 10.45 -9.94
CA SER A 119 -13.76 11.79 -10.50
C SER A 119 -13.11 12.71 -9.45
N SER A 120 -12.12 13.49 -9.89
CA SER A 120 -11.46 14.49 -9.06
C SER A 120 -12.37 15.67 -8.74
#